data_AF-R7HK41-F1
#
_entry.id   AF-R7HK41-F1
#
_cell.length_a   1.000
_cell.length_b   1.000
_cell.length_c   1.000
_cell.angle_alpha   90.00
_cell.angle_beta   90.00
_cell.angle_gamma   90.00
#
_symmetry.space_group_name_H-M   'P 1'
#
loop_
_entity.id
_entity.type
_entity.pdbx_description
1 polymer ?
#
loop_
_entity_poly.entity_id
_entity_poly.type
_entity_poly.pdbx_seq_one_letter_code
_entity_poly.pdbx_strand_id
1 'polypeptide(L)'
;MELILNRFKNNKEFIISFLTACYTGMKTGKVFALTWDDIDLDNRIIKINKTVYAKDKEEKGRWYLGTTKTVGSQREVYICNTLYKILLDYKKIKDDYKKQYSKNYKKYVLEEVKNKYGKLVEYKIVESNSRHNKVDMVFTRKGGIYSGTDIVKYPFKIIHHELGIKCRFYDLRGSFETISLRNGC
;
A
#
# COMPACT_ATOMS: atom_id res chain seq x y z
N MET A 1 -3.55 -13.18 -15.51
CA MET A 1 -2.73 -12.51 -14.49
C MET A 1 -1.34 -12.16 -15.01
N GLU A 2 -0.63 -13.13 -15.60
CA GLU A 2 0.67 -12.89 -16.25
C GLU A 2 0.63 -11.75 -17.27
N LEU A 3 -0.46 -11.62 -18.04
CA LEU A 3 -0.65 -10.50 -18.95
C LEU A 3 -0.58 -9.12 -18.26
N ILE A 4 -1.21 -8.98 -17.09
CA ILE A 4 -1.18 -7.75 -16.28
C ILE A 4 0.24 -7.53 -15.73
N LEU A 5 0.85 -8.59 -15.19
CA LEU A 5 2.21 -8.50 -14.62
C LEU A 5 3.24 -8.12 -15.68
N ASN A 6 3.16 -8.70 -16.88
CA ASN A 6 4.02 -8.40 -18.01
C ASN A 6 3.81 -6.98 -18.53
N ARG A 7 2.54 -6.53 -18.66
CA ARG A 7 2.21 -5.17 -19.13
C ARG A 7 2.75 -4.10 -18.20
N PHE A 8 2.71 -4.31 -16.88
CA PHE A 8 3.13 -3.33 -15.87
C PHE A 8 4.43 -3.68 -15.15
N LYS A 9 5.27 -4.56 -15.71
CA LYS A 9 6.53 -5.02 -15.08
C LYS A 9 7.47 -3.89 -14.63
N ASN A 10 7.41 -2.74 -15.30
CA ASN A 10 8.22 -1.56 -15.00
C ASN A 10 7.62 -0.67 -13.89
N ASN A 11 6.36 -0.88 -13.50
CA ASN A 11 5.68 -0.18 -12.43
C ASN A 11 5.64 -1.04 -11.16
N LYS A 12 6.77 -1.06 -10.43
CA LYS A 12 6.94 -1.91 -9.24
C LYS A 12 5.88 -1.61 -8.18
N GLU A 13 5.60 -0.34 -7.89
CA GLU A 13 4.62 0.05 -6.87
C GLU A 13 3.22 -0.50 -7.20
N PHE A 14 2.80 -0.44 -8.46
CA PHE A 14 1.53 -1.05 -8.90
C PHE A 14 1.56 -2.57 -8.78
N ILE A 15 2.61 -3.24 -9.27
CA ILE A 15 2.71 -4.71 -9.24
C ILE A 15 2.68 -5.23 -7.81
N ILE A 16 3.49 -4.66 -6.92
CA ILE A 16 3.56 -5.12 -5.53
C ILE A 16 2.25 -4.84 -4.80
N SER A 17 1.66 -3.66 -4.98
CA SER A 17 0.36 -3.35 -4.35
C SER A 17 -0.76 -4.25 -4.87
N PHE A 18 -0.77 -4.55 -6.17
CA PHE A 18 -1.72 -5.44 -6.81
C PHE A 18 -1.58 -6.88 -6.30
N LEU A 19 -0.36 -7.42 -6.24
CA LEU A 19 -0.11 -8.75 -5.68
C LEU A 19 -0.49 -8.80 -4.20
N THR A 20 -0.09 -7.79 -3.42
CA THR A 20 -0.48 -7.69 -2.00
C THR A 20 -2.00 -7.76 -1.86
N ALA A 21 -2.74 -7.01 -2.66
CA ALA A 21 -4.20 -7.03 -2.64
C ALA A 21 -4.78 -8.40 -3.01
N CYS A 22 -4.20 -9.09 -4.00
CA CYS A 22 -4.65 -10.40 -4.45
C CYS A 22 -4.43 -11.49 -3.39
N TYR A 23 -3.24 -11.54 -2.78
CA TYR A 23 -2.88 -12.55 -1.77
C TYR A 23 -3.57 -12.32 -0.41
N THR A 24 -3.93 -11.08 -0.07
CA THR A 24 -4.48 -10.74 1.27
C THR A 24 -5.97 -10.38 1.25
N GLY A 25 -6.57 -10.27 0.06
CA GLY A 25 -7.95 -9.81 -0.12
C GLY A 25 -8.19 -8.39 0.40
N MET A 26 -7.16 -7.54 0.48
CA MET A 26 -7.26 -6.18 0.99
C MET A 26 -7.93 -5.23 -0.01
N LYS A 27 -8.80 -4.34 0.49
CA LYS A 27 -9.30 -3.21 -0.29
C LYS A 27 -8.15 -2.24 -0.61
N THR A 28 -8.22 -1.57 -1.75
CA THR A 28 -7.17 -0.64 -2.24
C THR A 28 -6.70 0.35 -1.18
N GLY A 29 -7.63 1.03 -0.50
CA GLY A 29 -7.29 2.00 0.54
C GLY A 29 -6.52 1.40 1.72
N LYS A 30 -6.77 0.13 2.07
CA LYS A 30 -6.05 -0.57 3.14
C LYS A 30 -4.63 -0.94 2.69
N VAL A 31 -4.45 -1.35 1.43
CA VAL A 31 -3.12 -1.69 0.89
C VAL A 31 -2.22 -0.47 0.91
N PHE A 32 -2.66 0.63 0.31
CA PHE A 32 -1.83 1.84 0.24
C PHE A 32 -1.62 2.53 1.60
N ALA A 33 -2.41 2.18 2.61
CA ALA A 33 -2.21 2.67 3.96
C ALA A 33 -1.09 1.94 4.73
N LEU A 34 -0.58 0.82 4.23
CA LEU A 34 0.43 0.02 4.93
C LEU A 34 1.74 0.79 5.12
N THR A 35 2.28 0.63 6.33
CA THR A 35 3.63 1.05 6.73
C THR A 35 4.50 -0.18 6.96
N TRP A 36 5.81 -0.04 6.90
CA TRP A 36 6.71 -1.16 7.17
C TRP A 36 6.55 -1.71 8.60
N ASP A 37 6.09 -0.88 9.54
CA ASP A 37 5.74 -1.30 10.92
C ASP A 37 4.47 -2.19 10.99
N ASP A 38 3.62 -2.19 9.96
CA ASP A 38 2.46 -3.09 9.91
C ASP A 38 2.82 -4.48 9.37
N ILE A 39 3.99 -4.64 8.75
CA ILE A 39 4.40 -5.87 8.08
C ILE A 39 5.47 -6.55 8.91
N ASP A 40 5.05 -7.55 9.67
CA ASP A 40 5.93 -8.44 10.41
C ASP A 40 6.40 -9.56 9.47
N LEU A 41 7.59 -9.40 8.90
CA LEU A 41 8.17 -10.38 7.97
C LEU A 41 8.63 -11.65 8.68
N ASP A 42 8.97 -11.57 9.97
CA ASP A 42 9.48 -12.70 10.74
C ASP A 42 8.33 -13.66 11.07
N ASN A 43 7.21 -13.11 11.53
CA ASN A 43 5.99 -13.87 11.80
C ASN A 43 5.09 -14.01 10.57
N ARG A 44 5.44 -13.37 9.45
CA ARG A 44 4.66 -13.36 8.19
C ARG A 44 3.23 -12.88 8.38
N ILE A 45 3.07 -11.76 9.09
CA ILE A 45 1.77 -11.16 9.39
C ILE A 45 1.71 -9.73 8.86
N ILE A 46 0.58 -9.37 8.26
CA ILE A 46 0.24 -7.98 7.96
C ILE A 46 -0.89 -7.51 8.87
N LYS A 47 -0.64 -6.45 9.63
CA LYS A 47 -1.62 -5.77 10.48
C LYS A 47 -2.41 -4.74 9.67
N ILE A 48 -3.71 -4.93 9.60
CA ILE A 48 -4.61 -4.08 8.81
C ILE A 48 -5.44 -3.23 9.76
N ASN A 49 -4.96 -2.03 10.08
CA ASN A 49 -5.56 -1.14 11.09
C ASN A 49 -5.94 0.26 10.57
N LYS A 50 -5.64 0.53 9.29
CA LYS A 50 -5.81 1.85 8.67
C LYS A 50 -6.25 1.76 7.22
N THR A 51 -6.81 2.85 6.72
CA THR A 51 -7.18 3.01 5.30
C THR A 51 -6.82 4.40 4.84
N VAL A 52 -6.32 4.52 3.61
CA VAL A 52 -5.97 5.80 3.01
C VAL A 52 -7.07 6.26 2.06
N TYR A 53 -7.32 7.57 2.03
CA TYR A 53 -8.19 8.24 1.07
C TYR A 53 -7.68 9.64 0.78
N ALA A 54 -8.07 10.20 -0.37
CA ALA A 54 -7.77 11.58 -0.73
C ALA A 54 -8.92 12.50 -0.28
N LYS A 55 -8.61 13.64 0.35
CA LYS A 55 -9.61 14.68 0.69
C LYS A 55 -9.34 16.02 0.00
N ASP A 56 -8.08 16.40 -0.12
CA ASP A 56 -7.74 17.70 -0.67
C ASP A 56 -7.67 17.65 -2.20
N LYS A 57 -8.04 18.76 -2.84
CA LYS A 57 -7.93 18.93 -4.31
C LYS A 57 -6.49 19.12 -4.77
N GLU A 58 -5.61 19.58 -3.88
CA GLU A 58 -4.18 19.77 -4.17
C GLU A 58 -3.46 18.43 -4.31
N GLU A 59 -2.38 18.35 -5.09
CA GLU A 59 -1.66 17.08 -5.24
C GLU A 59 -0.78 16.74 -4.03
N LYS A 60 -0.26 17.76 -3.33
CA LYS A 60 0.60 17.59 -2.17
C LYS A 60 -0.25 17.50 -0.90
N GLY A 61 0.06 16.54 -0.04
CA GLY A 61 -0.60 16.41 1.27
C GLY A 61 -2.05 15.94 1.24
N ARG A 62 -2.63 15.59 0.07
CA ARG A 62 -4.05 15.19 -0.03
C ARG A 62 -4.43 13.90 0.64
N TRP A 63 -3.45 13.11 1.10
CA TRP A 63 -3.67 11.77 1.61
C TRP A 63 -3.89 11.76 3.11
N TYR A 64 -4.99 11.13 3.52
CA TYR A 64 -5.40 11.00 4.90
C TYR A 64 -5.53 9.53 5.25
N LEU A 65 -5.06 9.16 6.43
CA LEU A 65 -5.24 7.85 7.04
C LEU A 65 -6.39 7.91 8.03
N GLY A 66 -7.49 7.25 7.69
CA GLY A 66 -8.56 6.99 8.63
C GLY A 66 -8.19 5.85 9.56
N THR A 67 -8.23 6.10 10.87
CA THR A 67 -8.19 5.02 11.87
C THR A 67 -9.48 4.23 11.77
N THR A 68 -9.40 2.92 11.72
CA THR A 68 -10.60 2.11 11.69
C THR A 68 -11.24 2.11 13.08
N LYS A 69 -12.31 2.90 13.26
CA LYS A 69 -12.93 3.25 14.57
C LYS A 69 -13.50 2.06 15.38
N THR A 70 -13.53 0.85 14.84
CA THR A 70 -14.06 -0.33 15.52
C THR A 70 -13.02 -1.45 15.54
N VAL A 71 -12.82 -2.06 16.70
CA VAL A 71 -11.90 -3.20 16.94
C VAL A 71 -12.10 -4.30 15.89
N GLY A 72 -13.35 -4.57 15.47
CA GLY A 72 -13.67 -5.60 14.48
C GLY A 72 -13.20 -5.34 13.03
N SER A 73 -12.67 -4.14 12.73
CA SER A 73 -12.14 -3.82 11.40
C SER A 73 -10.62 -3.88 11.32
N GLN A 74 -9.96 -3.97 12.49
CA GLN A 74 -8.57 -4.36 12.64
C GLN A 74 -8.48 -5.87 12.50
N ARG A 75 -7.56 -6.32 11.66
CA ARG A 75 -7.30 -7.75 11.49
C ARG A 75 -5.85 -7.99 11.15
N GLU A 76 -5.39 -9.18 11.47
CA GLU A 76 -4.10 -9.69 11.05
C GLU A 76 -4.32 -10.69 9.92
N VAL A 77 -3.47 -10.65 8.91
CA VAL A 77 -3.52 -11.57 7.78
C VAL A 77 -2.16 -12.24 7.66
N TYR A 78 -2.14 -13.56 7.75
CA TYR A 78 -0.96 -14.35 7.45
C TYR A 78 -0.65 -14.27 5.96
N ILE A 79 0.63 -14.08 5.62
CA ILE A 79 1.09 -14.06 4.23
C ILE A 79 1.83 -15.35 3.91
N CYS A 80 1.48 -15.95 2.78
CA CYS A 80 2.16 -17.16 2.34
C CYS A 80 3.59 -16.86 1.82
N ASN A 81 4.38 -17.92 1.62
CA ASN A 81 5.80 -17.82 1.27
C ASN A 81 6.07 -16.96 0.03
N THR A 82 5.17 -17.00 -0.96
CA THR A 82 5.32 -16.22 -2.19
C THR A 82 5.19 -14.72 -1.93
N LEU A 83 4.13 -14.28 -1.24
CA LEU A 83 3.96 -12.86 -0.90
C LEU A 83 5.06 -12.39 0.06
N TYR A 84 5.47 -13.24 1.01
CA TYR A 84 6.60 -12.98 1.90
C TYR A 84 7.87 -12.64 1.12
N LYS A 85 8.29 -13.50 0.17
CA LYS A 85 9.49 -13.27 -0.66
C LYS A 85 9.36 -11.97 -1.46
N ILE A 86 8.21 -11.73 -2.06
CA ILE A 86 7.92 -10.52 -2.84
C ILE A 86 8.08 -9.25 -1.97
N LEU A 87 7.51 -9.24 -0.77
CA LEU A 87 7.60 -8.10 0.15
C LEU A 87 9.01 -7.93 0.73
N LEU A 88 9.70 -9.03 1.03
CA LEU A 88 11.09 -9.01 1.51
C LEU A 88 12.03 -8.37 0.48
N ASP A 89 11.94 -8.78 -0.79
CA ASP A 89 12.77 -8.22 -1.85
C ASP A 89 12.39 -6.78 -2.16
N TYR A 90 11.10 -6.45 -2.06
CA TYR A 90 10.65 -5.07 -2.17
C TYR A 90 11.20 -4.19 -1.04
N LYS A 91 11.26 -4.69 0.20
CA LYS A 91 11.87 -3.99 1.35
C LYS A 91 13.34 -3.68 1.09
N LYS A 92 14.11 -4.66 0.62
CA LYS A 92 15.52 -4.47 0.24
C LYS A 92 15.70 -3.37 -0.80
N ILE A 93 14.86 -3.35 -1.84
CA ILE A 93 14.87 -2.30 -2.86
C ILE A 93 14.59 -0.92 -2.25
N LYS A 94 13.64 -0.81 -1.31
CA LYS A 94 13.34 0.46 -0.64
C LYS A 94 14.48 0.92 0.26
N ASP A 95 15.13 0.01 0.96
CA ASP A 95 16.27 0.34 1.80
C ASP A 95 17.47 0.77 0.96
N ASP A 96 17.67 0.18 -0.22
CA ASP A 96 18.66 0.65 -1.19
C ASP A 96 18.35 2.07 -1.69
N TYR A 97 17.10 2.37 -2.05
CA TYR A 97 16.70 3.73 -2.41
C TYR A 97 16.91 4.74 -1.26
N LYS A 98 16.59 4.37 -0.02
CA LYS A 98 16.86 5.23 1.14
C LYS A 98 18.35 5.54 1.28
N LYS A 99 19.22 4.56 1.03
CA LYS A 99 20.69 4.74 1.03
C LYS A 99 21.15 5.63 -0.12
N GLN A 100 20.70 5.33 -1.35
CA GLN A 100 21.10 6.03 -2.56
C GLN A 100 20.72 7.52 -2.53
N TYR A 101 19.49 7.83 -2.09
CA TYR A 101 19.00 9.21 -2.05
C TYR A 101 19.34 9.92 -0.73
N SER A 102 19.64 9.19 0.34
CA SER A 102 20.13 9.72 1.62
C SER A 102 19.30 10.91 2.15
N LYS A 103 19.86 12.12 2.16
CA LYS A 103 19.18 13.36 2.59
C LYS A 103 18.03 13.76 1.66
N ASN A 104 18.11 13.42 0.39
CA ASN A 104 17.10 13.74 -0.63
C ASN A 104 15.94 12.74 -0.65
N TYR A 105 16.01 11.65 0.13
CA TYR A 105 14.90 10.71 0.24
C TYR A 105 13.76 11.34 1.06
N LYS A 106 12.59 11.50 0.43
CA LYS A 106 11.41 12.07 1.07
C LYS A 106 10.92 11.23 2.24
N LYS A 107 10.54 11.91 3.32
CA LYS A 107 10.09 11.31 4.57
C LYS A 107 8.76 11.92 4.94
N TYR A 108 7.97 11.16 5.70
CA TYR A 108 6.63 11.56 6.08
C TYR A 108 6.44 11.49 7.58
N VAL A 109 5.55 12.32 8.09
CA VAL A 109 5.00 12.28 9.43
C VAL A 109 3.48 12.20 9.33
N LEU A 110 2.84 11.73 10.39
CA LEU A 110 1.39 11.69 10.53
C LEU A 110 0.94 12.84 11.42
N GLU A 111 0.28 13.83 10.84
CA GLU A 111 -0.31 14.95 11.60
C GLU A 111 -1.72 14.59 12.05
N GLU A 112 -1.99 14.72 13.35
CA GLU A 112 -3.33 14.47 13.92
C GLU A 112 -4.35 15.50 13.41
N VAL A 113 -5.43 15.02 12.82
CA VAL A 113 -6.57 15.85 12.43
C VAL A 113 -7.71 15.58 13.40
N LYS A 114 -8.08 16.61 14.17
CA LYS A 114 -9.12 16.58 15.20
C LYS A 114 -10.39 17.26 14.70
N ASN A 115 -11.55 16.81 15.18
CA ASN A 115 -12.82 17.51 14.91
C ASN A 115 -12.93 18.77 15.79
N LYS A 116 -14.03 19.53 15.59
CA LYS A 116 -14.36 20.72 16.40
C LYS A 116 -14.51 20.47 17.91
N TYR A 117 -14.57 19.21 18.34
CA TYR A 117 -14.65 18.79 19.75
C TYR A 117 -13.31 18.25 20.27
N GLY A 118 -12.21 18.40 19.53
CA GLY A 118 -10.88 17.91 19.92
C GLY A 118 -10.66 16.40 19.78
N LYS A 119 -11.63 15.63 19.29
CA LYS A 119 -11.50 14.18 19.08
C LYS A 119 -10.70 13.91 17.81
N LEU A 120 -9.67 13.05 17.91
CA LEU A 120 -8.92 12.56 16.76
C LEU A 120 -9.85 11.85 15.77
N VAL A 121 -9.80 12.28 14.51
CA VAL A 121 -10.62 11.73 13.42
C VAL A 121 -9.77 10.89 12.47
N GLU A 122 -8.60 11.40 12.13
CA GLU A 122 -7.72 10.85 11.08
C GLU A 122 -6.31 11.45 11.21
N TYR A 123 -5.39 10.95 10.40
CA TYR A 123 -4.05 11.50 10.26
C TYR A 123 -3.81 12.01 8.85
N LYS A 124 -3.18 13.17 8.70
CA LYS A 124 -2.71 13.68 7.41
C LYS A 124 -1.28 13.19 7.16
N ILE A 125 -1.01 12.66 5.96
CA ILE A 125 0.34 12.27 5.55
C ILE A 125 1.06 13.52 5.05
N VAL A 126 2.04 14.00 5.81
CA VAL A 126 2.76 15.24 5.52
C VAL A 126 4.24 14.96 5.28
N GLU A 127 4.77 15.48 4.16
CA GLU A 127 6.21 15.41 3.87
C GLU A 127 6.96 16.26 4.88
N SER A 128 7.94 15.67 5.57
CA SER A 128 8.69 16.36 6.62
C SER A 128 10.14 15.90 6.69
N ASN A 129 11.03 16.86 6.93
CA ASN A 129 12.45 16.61 7.19
C ASN A 129 12.74 16.35 8.69
N SER A 130 11.70 16.31 9.53
CA SER A 130 11.83 16.02 10.96
C SER A 130 12.64 14.74 11.20
N ARG A 131 13.43 14.71 12.27
CA ARG A 131 14.16 13.50 12.68
C ARG A 131 13.27 12.51 13.45
N HIS A 132 12.19 12.99 14.06
CA HIS A 132 11.32 12.23 14.97
C HIS A 132 9.96 11.92 14.32
N ASN A 133 9.28 10.89 14.83
CA ASN A 133 7.90 10.50 14.48
C ASN A 133 7.68 10.25 12.97
N LYS A 134 8.70 9.70 12.29
CA LYS A 134 8.60 9.36 10.87
C LYS A 134 7.73 8.14 10.68
N VAL A 135 6.96 8.15 9.61
CA VAL A 135 6.22 6.99 9.13
C VAL A 135 6.89 6.45 7.87
N ASP A 136 7.17 5.15 7.87
CA ASP A 136 7.79 4.47 6.73
C ASP A 136 6.74 3.80 5.85
N MET A 137 6.25 4.56 4.87
CA MET A 137 5.21 4.12 3.93
C MET A 137 5.75 3.04 2.99
N VAL A 138 5.00 1.93 2.82
CA VAL A 138 5.43 0.80 1.97
C VAL A 138 5.52 1.20 0.49
N PHE A 139 4.54 1.96 0.00
CA PHE A 139 4.41 2.30 -1.42
C PHE A 139 4.98 3.69 -1.71
N THR A 140 6.31 3.76 -1.87
CA THR A 140 7.06 4.99 -2.20
C THR A 140 7.84 4.82 -3.49
N ARG A 141 7.97 5.86 -4.33
CA ARG A 141 8.82 5.84 -5.54
C ARG A 141 10.30 5.94 -5.18
N LYS A 142 11.21 5.86 -6.17
CA LYS A 142 12.69 5.90 -5.95
C LYS A 142 13.16 7.03 -5.02
N GLY A 143 12.66 8.25 -5.18
CA GLY A 143 13.00 9.39 -4.31
C GLY A 143 12.23 9.49 -2.99
N GLY A 144 11.53 8.43 -2.59
CA GLY A 144 10.68 8.41 -1.39
C GLY A 144 9.30 9.02 -1.57
N ILE A 145 8.89 9.45 -2.78
CA ILE A 145 7.56 10.03 -3.01
C ILE A 145 6.47 8.97 -2.74
N TYR A 146 5.62 9.20 -1.74
CA TYR A 146 4.49 8.33 -1.45
C TYR A 146 3.52 8.21 -2.64
N SER A 147 3.16 6.98 -2.99
CA SER A 147 2.17 6.65 -4.01
C SER A 147 0.89 6.21 -3.32
N GLY A 148 -0.21 6.92 -3.55
CA GLY A 148 -1.51 6.54 -3.03
C GLY A 148 -2.32 5.71 -4.01
N THR A 149 -3.63 5.67 -3.81
CA THR A 149 -4.56 4.83 -4.58
C THR A 149 -4.71 5.25 -6.05
N ASP A 150 -4.21 6.43 -6.41
CA ASP A 150 -4.26 6.98 -7.77
C ASP A 150 -3.36 6.22 -8.75
N ILE A 151 -2.28 5.60 -8.27
CA ILE A 151 -1.37 4.80 -9.10
C ILE A 151 -2.09 3.62 -9.79
N VAL A 152 -3.23 3.20 -9.25
CA VAL A 152 -4.06 2.11 -9.78
C VAL A 152 -4.93 2.57 -10.95
N LYS A 153 -5.26 3.86 -11.05
CA LYS A 153 -6.23 4.38 -12.03
C LYS A 153 -5.82 4.12 -13.47
N TYR A 154 -4.58 4.47 -13.82
CA TYR A 154 -4.07 4.28 -15.19
C TYR A 154 -3.96 2.78 -15.56
N PRO A 155 -3.33 1.91 -14.73
CA PRO A 155 -3.32 0.48 -15.01
C PRO A 155 -4.70 -0.12 -15.17
N PHE A 156 -5.67 0.24 -14.33
CA PHE A 156 -7.03 -0.31 -14.43
C PHE A 156 -7.81 0.23 -15.64
N LYS A 157 -7.58 1.48 -16.05
CA LYS A 157 -8.11 1.98 -17.32
C LYS A 157 -7.62 1.12 -18.49
N ILE A 158 -6.33 0.82 -18.53
CA ILE A 158 -5.71 -0.02 -19.55
C ILE A 158 -6.24 -1.47 -19.49
N ILE A 159 -6.32 -2.06 -18.29
CA ILE A 159 -6.85 -3.42 -18.10
C ILE A 159 -8.31 -3.53 -18.59
N HIS A 160 -9.12 -2.51 -18.32
CA HIS A 160 -10.52 -2.49 -18.75
C HIS A 160 -10.67 -2.33 -20.26
N HIS A 161 -9.94 -1.39 -20.84
CA HIS A 161 -10.09 -1.03 -22.25
C HIS A 161 -9.31 -1.95 -23.20
N GLU A 162 -8.04 -2.26 -22.89
CA GLU A 162 -7.18 -3.03 -23.78
C GLU A 162 -7.32 -4.54 -23.56
N LEU A 163 -7.51 -4.98 -22.31
CA LEU A 163 -7.59 -6.41 -22.00
C LEU A 163 -9.03 -6.93 -21.90
N GLY A 164 -10.04 -6.04 -21.96
CA GLY A 164 -11.45 -6.37 -21.86
C GLY A 164 -11.88 -6.91 -20.49
N ILE A 165 -11.04 -6.80 -19.46
CA ILE A 165 -11.31 -7.38 -18.13
C ILE A 165 -12.00 -6.35 -17.25
N LYS A 166 -13.33 -6.43 -17.10
CA LYS A 166 -14.07 -5.60 -16.14
C LYS A 166 -13.88 -6.12 -14.71
N CYS A 167 -12.93 -5.56 -13.96
CA CYS A 167 -12.69 -5.92 -12.56
C CYS A 167 -12.23 -4.71 -11.73
N ARG A 168 -12.56 -4.67 -10.44
CA ARG A 168 -11.95 -3.72 -9.48
C ARG A 168 -10.62 -4.26 -8.97
N PHE A 169 -9.81 -3.38 -8.39
CA PHE A 169 -8.48 -3.70 -7.85
C PHE A 169 -8.43 -4.92 -6.92
N TYR A 170 -9.51 -5.12 -6.15
CA TYR A 170 -9.64 -6.19 -5.17
C TYR A 170 -10.60 -7.30 -5.62
N ASP A 171 -11.16 -7.25 -6.83
CA ASP A 171 -12.08 -8.29 -7.32
C ASP A 171 -11.35 -9.57 -7.72
N LEU A 172 -10.06 -9.47 -8.06
CA LEU A 172 -9.24 -10.62 -8.43
C LEU A 172 -8.81 -11.49 -7.23
N ARG A 173 -9.28 -11.15 -6.02
CA ARG A 173 -9.06 -11.93 -4.79
C ARG A 173 -9.54 -13.37 -4.90
N GLY A 174 -10.72 -13.62 -5.49
CA GLY A 174 -11.33 -14.96 -5.52
C GLY A 174 -10.61 -15.90 -6.50
N SER A 175 -10.09 -15.35 -7.59
CA SER A 175 -9.20 -16.09 -8.49
C SER A 175 -7.87 -16.44 -7.79
N PHE A 176 -7.39 -15.59 -6.89
CA PHE A 176 -6.12 -15.77 -6.19
C PHE A 176 -6.22 -16.73 -5.00
N GLU A 177 -7.30 -16.68 -4.22
CA GLU A 177 -7.57 -17.66 -3.15
C GLU A 177 -7.57 -19.09 -3.73
N THR A 178 -8.21 -19.28 -4.89
CA THR A 178 -8.24 -20.58 -5.60
C THR A 178 -6.86 -21.02 -6.10
N ILE A 179 -6.02 -20.08 -6.58
CA ILE A 179 -4.65 -20.39 -7.06
C ILE A 179 -3.69 -20.61 -5.89
N SER A 180 -3.84 -19.86 -4.79
CA SER A 180 -3.06 -20.02 -3.56
C SER A 180 -3.28 -21.41 -2.98
N LEU A 181 -4.55 -21.79 -2.79
CA LEU A 181 -4.95 -23.11 -2.31
C LEU A 181 -4.43 -24.25 -3.21
N ARG A 182 -4.38 -24.04 -4.53
CA ARG A 182 -3.85 -25.04 -5.48
C ARG A 182 -2.33 -25.14 -5.49
N ASN A 183 -1.61 -24.06 -5.19
CA ASN A 183 -0.16 -24.00 -5.24
C ASN A 183 0.50 -24.16 -3.85
N GLY A 184 -0.26 -24.51 -2.81
CA GLY A 184 0.27 -24.70 -1.46
C GLY A 184 0.74 -23.41 -0.80
N CYS A 185 0.12 -22.28 -1.14
CA CYS A 185 -0.15 -21.26 -0.14
C CYS A 185 -1.38 -21.73 0.67
#